data_AF-A0A2J9ESM4-F1
#
_entry.id   AF-A0A2J9ESM4-F1
#
_cell.length_a   1.000
_cell.length_b   1.000
_cell.length_c   1.000
_cell.angle_alpha   90.00
_cell.angle_beta   90.00
_cell.angle_gamma   90.00
#
_symmetry.space_group_name_H-M   'P 1'
#
loop_
_entity.id
_entity.type
_entity.pdbx_description
1 polymer ?
#
loop_
_entity_poly.entity_id
_entity_poly.type
_entity_poly.pdbx_seq_one_letter_code
_entity_poly.pdbx_strand_id
1 'polypeptide(L)'
;MNKYKKLIELIENNDLEIQSKKCYDPQSAWHGEELWIVDKKGQNRIFDLSGNGYCFHDDKVDEAVEEVEKYVDFKNMNTFDAFKKWVGKNAKPQENA
;
A
#
# COMPACT_ATOMS: atom_id res chain seq x y z
N MET A 1 21.21 -4.04 -1.57
CA MET A 1 20.53 -2.81 -2.03
C MET A 1 20.01 -2.08 -0.80
N ASN A 2 20.08 -0.75 -0.73
CA ASN A 2 19.51 -0.02 0.43
C ASN A 2 17.97 0.04 0.34
N LYS A 3 17.29 0.22 1.48
CA LYS A 3 15.82 0.18 1.57
C LYS A 3 15.13 1.27 0.73
N TYR A 4 15.72 2.45 0.64
CA TYR A 4 15.18 3.56 -0.15
C TYR A 4 15.13 3.22 -1.65
N LYS A 5 16.25 2.71 -2.18
CA LYS A 5 16.35 2.29 -3.58
C LYS A 5 15.42 1.12 -3.87
N LYS A 6 15.30 0.17 -2.94
CA LYS A 6 14.37 -0.97 -3.06
C LYS A 6 12.92 -0.48 -3.19
N LEU A 7 12.49 0.47 -2.36
CA LEU A 7 11.15 1.03 -2.42
C LEU A 7 10.88 1.75 -3.74
N ILE A 8 11.83 2.58 -4.21
CA ILE A 8 11.72 3.27 -5.51
C ILE A 8 11.56 2.27 -6.65
N GLU A 9 12.42 1.24 -6.72
CA GLU A 9 12.34 0.23 -7.77
C GLU A 9 11.03 -0.57 -7.71
N LEU A 10 10.53 -0.90 -6.50
CA LEU A 10 9.22 -1.55 -6.35
C LEU A 10 8.08 -0.68 -6.89
N ILE A 11 8.13 0.62 -6.63
CA ILE A 11 7.10 1.56 -7.11
C ILE A 11 7.15 1.70 -8.64
N GLU A 12 8.32 2.00 -9.18
CA GLU A 12 8.50 2.27 -10.61
C GLU A 12 8.23 1.04 -11.48
N ASN A 13 8.62 -0.15 -11.04
CA ASN A 13 8.46 -1.38 -11.81
C ASN A 13 7.04 -1.97 -11.78
N ASN A 14 6.13 -1.48 -10.92
CA ASN A 14 4.81 -2.09 -10.70
C ASN A 14 3.62 -1.15 -10.98
N ASP A 15 3.83 -0.10 -11.78
CA ASP A 15 2.83 0.94 -12.10
C ASP A 15 2.26 1.64 -10.85
N LEU A 16 3.06 1.80 -9.80
CA LEU A 16 2.67 2.52 -8.59
C LEU A 16 3.15 3.97 -8.64
N GLU A 17 2.62 4.81 -7.76
CA GLU A 17 3.11 6.18 -7.55
C GLU A 17 2.90 6.65 -6.11
N ILE A 18 3.57 7.74 -5.76
CA ILE A 18 3.33 8.45 -4.49
C ILE A 18 2.42 9.65 -4.80
N GLN A 19 1.28 9.72 -4.13
CA GLN A 19 0.38 10.86 -4.15
C GLN A 19 0.42 11.57 -2.81
N SER A 20 0.47 12.90 -2.86
CA SER A 20 0.36 13.72 -1.67
C SER A 20 -1.04 14.33 -1.53
N LYS A 21 -1.53 14.42 -0.28
CA LYS A 21 -2.84 15.02 0.02
C LYS A 21 -2.78 15.81 1.31
N LYS A 22 -3.13 17.10 1.24
CA LYS A 22 -3.29 17.92 2.45
C LYS A 22 -4.38 17.34 3.34
N CYS A 23 -4.10 17.25 4.63
CA CYS A 23 -5.05 16.83 5.65
C CYS A 23 -5.19 17.92 6.73
N TYR A 24 -6.35 17.94 7.38
CA TYR A 24 -6.69 18.88 8.43
C TYR A 24 -7.47 18.15 9.52
N ASP A 25 -7.00 18.25 10.77
CA ASP A 25 -7.72 17.79 11.94
C ASP A 25 -8.39 18.98 12.64
N PRO A 26 -9.73 19.10 12.59
CA PRO A 26 -10.46 20.20 13.21
C PRO A 26 -10.41 20.20 14.74
N GLN A 27 -10.14 19.06 15.39
CA GLN A 27 -10.09 18.99 16.85
C GLN A 27 -8.83 19.63 17.43
N SER A 28 -7.71 19.48 16.74
CA SER A 28 -6.41 20.05 17.12
C SER A 28 -6.01 21.28 16.29
N ALA A 29 -6.81 21.65 15.27
CA ALA A 29 -6.46 22.61 14.23
C ALA A 29 -5.17 22.28 13.48
N TRP A 30 -4.76 21.01 13.51
CA TRP A 30 -3.51 20.56 12.90
C TRP A 30 -3.65 20.43 11.38
N HIS A 31 -2.59 20.79 10.67
CA HIS A 31 -2.46 20.65 9.22
C HIS A 31 -1.25 19.78 8.89
N GLY A 32 -1.42 18.86 7.96
CA GLY A 32 -0.32 18.07 7.43
C GLY A 32 -0.54 17.63 6.00
N GLU A 33 0.27 16.67 5.57
CA GLU A 33 0.26 16.15 4.22
C GLU A 33 0.46 14.64 4.23
N GLU A 34 -0.59 13.91 3.84
CA GLU A 34 -0.52 12.47 3.66
C GLU A 34 0.37 12.15 2.44
N LEU A 35 1.17 11.08 2.53
CA LEU A 35 2.03 10.61 1.44
C LEU A 35 1.71 9.15 1.14
N TRP A 36 0.77 8.94 0.22
CA TRP A 36 0.25 7.62 -0.09
C TRP A 36 0.97 6.98 -1.27
N ILE A 37 1.43 5.74 -1.10
CA ILE A 37 1.74 4.85 -2.22
C ILE A 37 0.41 4.29 -2.74
N VAL A 38 0.16 4.46 -4.04
CA VAL A 38 -1.10 4.06 -4.68
C VAL A 38 -0.86 3.25 -5.96
N ASP A 39 -1.82 2.39 -6.29
CA ASP A 39 -1.89 1.77 -7.62
C ASP A 39 -2.61 2.71 -8.61
N LYS A 40 -1.90 3.11 -9.68
CA LYS A 40 -2.42 4.03 -10.70
C LYS A 40 -3.72 3.57 -11.35
N LYS A 41 -3.90 2.26 -11.55
CA LYS A 41 -5.04 1.70 -12.29
C LYS A 41 -6.29 1.55 -11.41
N GLY A 42 -6.09 1.25 -10.13
CA GLY A 42 -7.17 0.98 -9.18
C GLY A 42 -7.48 2.12 -8.21
N GLN A 43 -6.64 3.15 -8.13
CA GLN A 43 -6.63 4.16 -7.05
C GLN A 43 -6.63 3.55 -5.65
N ASN A 44 -6.13 2.31 -5.51
CA ASN A 44 -6.04 1.63 -4.23
C ASN A 44 -4.88 2.24 -3.45
N ARG A 45 -5.19 2.76 -2.26
CA ARG A 45 -4.21 3.18 -1.27
C ARG A 45 -3.53 1.94 -0.68
N ILE A 46 -2.22 1.88 -0.82
CA ILE A 46 -1.42 0.72 -0.37
C ILE A 46 -0.83 1.02 1.01
N PHE A 47 -0.11 2.13 1.12
CA PHE A 47 0.60 2.49 2.36
C PHE A 47 0.75 4.01 2.48
N ASP A 48 0.67 4.52 3.70
CA ASP A 48 0.93 5.94 4.00
C ASP A 48 2.29 6.12 4.68
N LEU A 49 3.20 6.79 3.96
CA LEU A 49 4.55 7.08 4.43
C LEU A 49 4.58 8.13 5.55
N SER A 50 3.54 8.96 5.66
CA SER A 50 3.52 10.12 6.55
C SER A 50 2.94 9.84 7.95
N GLY A 51 2.45 8.62 8.20
CA GLY A 51 1.80 8.27 9.47
C GLY A 51 0.57 9.15 9.75
N ASN A 52 -0.38 9.20 8.81
CA ASN A 52 -1.57 10.06 8.82
C ASN A 52 -1.24 11.56 8.72
N GLY A 53 -0.28 11.88 7.88
CA GLY A 53 0.14 13.24 7.55
C GLY A 53 1.07 13.92 8.55
N TYR A 54 1.44 13.23 9.63
CA TYR A 54 2.28 13.76 10.71
C TYR A 54 3.73 13.98 10.28
N CYS A 55 4.45 12.91 9.94
CA CYS A 55 5.88 12.94 9.61
C CYS A 55 6.27 11.68 8.82
N PHE A 56 7.10 11.83 7.79
CA PHE A 56 7.74 10.70 7.11
C PHE A 56 9.03 10.31 7.85
N HIS A 57 8.99 9.18 8.55
CA HIS A 57 10.12 8.64 9.30
C HIS A 57 10.80 7.48 8.57
N ASP A 58 12.06 7.22 8.92
CA ASP A 58 12.90 6.21 8.29
C ASP A 58 12.37 4.78 8.46
N ASP A 59 11.75 4.48 9.60
CA ASP A 59 11.09 3.21 9.91
C ASP A 59 9.92 2.92 8.96
N LYS A 60 9.20 3.96 8.52
CA LYS A 60 8.13 3.84 7.52
C LYS A 60 8.59 3.34 6.17
N VAL A 61 9.87 3.45 5.85
CA VAL A 61 10.41 2.89 4.60
C VAL A 61 10.42 1.37 4.65
N ASP A 62 10.79 0.76 5.77
CA ASP A 62 10.82 -0.70 5.89
C ASP A 62 9.40 -1.28 5.87
N GLU A 63 8.46 -0.66 6.62
CA GLU A 63 7.04 -1.02 6.57
C GLU A 63 6.46 -0.88 5.15
N ALA A 64 6.76 0.21 4.45
CA ALA A 64 6.29 0.44 3.09
C ALA A 64 6.81 -0.61 2.10
N VAL A 65 8.08 -1.00 2.22
CA VAL A 65 8.66 -2.06 1.38
C VAL A 65 7.88 -3.36 1.56
N GLU A 66 7.64 -3.78 2.81
CA GLU A 66 6.93 -5.03 3.08
C GLU A 66 5.48 -5.01 2.54
N GLU A 67 4.76 -3.92 2.74
CA GLU A 67 3.36 -3.81 2.29
C GLU A 67 3.25 -3.71 0.76
N VAL A 68 4.19 -3.01 0.10
CA VAL A 68 4.24 -2.96 -1.36
C VAL A 68 4.60 -4.32 -1.95
N GLU A 69 5.55 -5.07 -1.37
CA GLU A 69 5.87 -6.44 -1.83
C GLU A 69 4.64 -7.36 -1.71
N LYS A 70 3.95 -7.34 -0.55
CA LYS A 70 2.70 -8.11 -0.36
C LYS A 70 1.64 -7.71 -1.38
N TYR A 71 1.52 -6.43 -1.71
CA TYR A 71 0.58 -5.94 -2.70
C TYR A 71 0.91 -6.45 -4.11
N VAL A 72 2.18 -6.34 -4.51
CA VAL A 72 2.68 -6.78 -5.81
C VAL A 72 2.53 -8.29 -5.97
N ASP A 73 2.90 -9.08 -4.95
CA ASP A 73 2.76 -10.53 -4.96
C ASP A 73 1.30 -10.96 -5.10
N PHE A 74 0.40 -10.27 -4.39
CA PHE A 74 -1.04 -10.51 -4.50
C PHE A 74 -1.59 -10.14 -5.89
N LYS A 75 -1.15 -9.01 -6.45
CA LYS A 75 -1.58 -8.52 -7.77
C LYS A 75 -1.10 -9.43 -8.90
N ASN A 76 0.15 -9.88 -8.84
CA ASN A 76 0.75 -10.75 -9.85
C ASN A 76 0.32 -12.22 -9.67
N MET A 77 -0.24 -12.58 -8.51
CA MET A 77 -0.68 -13.95 -8.19
C MET A 77 0.46 -14.97 -8.26
N ASN A 78 1.68 -14.56 -7.92
CA ASN A 78 2.88 -15.39 -8.09
C ASN A 78 3.08 -16.44 -6.98
N THR A 79 2.37 -16.33 -5.86
CA THR A 79 2.56 -17.21 -4.69
C THR A 79 1.28 -17.98 -4.34
N PHE A 80 1.45 -19.15 -3.70
CA PHE A 80 0.31 -19.92 -3.20
C PHE A 80 -0.49 -19.13 -2.15
N ASP A 81 0.17 -18.31 -1.33
CA ASP A 81 -0.50 -17.46 -0.35
C ASP A 81 -1.36 -16.37 -0.99
N ALA A 82 -0.87 -15.74 -2.07
CA ALA A 82 -1.67 -14.81 -2.87
C ALA A 82 -2.92 -15.48 -3.43
N PHE A 83 -2.75 -16.68 -4.00
CA PHE A 83 -3.85 -17.49 -4.52
C PHE A 83 -4.85 -17.87 -3.42
N LYS A 84 -4.37 -18.36 -2.28
CA LYS A 84 -5.20 -18.72 -1.12
C LYS A 84 -6.03 -17.52 -0.63
N LYS A 85 -5.43 -16.33 -0.55
CA LYS A 85 -6.12 -15.08 -0.19
C LYS A 85 -7.18 -14.72 -1.23
N TRP A 86 -6.89 -14.89 -2.52
CA TRP A 86 -7.86 -14.65 -3.58
C TRP A 86 -9.04 -15.63 -3.50
N VAL A 87 -8.77 -16.92 -3.30
CA VAL A 87 -9.81 -17.95 -3.11
C VAL A 87 -10.70 -17.60 -1.93
N GLY A 88 -10.13 -17.24 -0.78
CA GLY A 88 -10.90 -16.85 0.41
C GLY A 88 -11.82 -15.66 0.18
N LYS A 89 -11.44 -14.71 -0.68
CA LYS A 89 -12.28 -13.55 -1.04
C LYS A 89 -13.38 -13.87 -2.06
N ASN A 90 -13.18 -14.86 -2.92
CA ASN A 90 -14.03 -15.12 -4.09
C ASN A 90 -14.85 -16.42 -4.00
N ALA A 91 -14.52 -17.31 -3.07
CA ALA A 91 -15.27 -18.53 -2.84
C ALA A 91 -16.71 -18.20 -2.44
N LYS A 92 -17.68 -18.74 -3.18
CA LYS A 92 -19.10 -18.60 -2.85
C LYS A 92 -19.48 -19.70 -1.85
N PRO A 93 -20.32 -19.41 -0.85
CA PRO A 93 -20.88 -20.45 0.00
C PRO A 93 -21.70 -21.42 -0.84
N GLN A 94 -21.66 -22.69 -0.51
CA GLN A 94 -22.55 -23.68 -1.09
C GLN A 94 -23.94 -23.44 -0.49
N GLU A 95 -24.87 -22.93 -1.30
CA GLU A 95 -26.29 -22.98 -0.93
C GLU A 95 -26.70 -24.46 -0.99
N ASN A 96 -27.15 -25.00 0.15
CA ASN A 96 -27.69 -26.35 0.19
C ASN A 96 -28.90 -26.42 -0.76
N ALA A 97 -28.84 -27.34 -1.72
CA ALA A 97 -29.93 -27.62 -2.65
C ALA A 97 -31.12 -28.30 -1.96
#